data_AF-A0A448UY62-F1
#
_entry.id   AF-A0A448UY62-F1
#
_cell.length_a   1.000
_cell.length_b   1.000
_cell.length_c   1.000
_cell.angle_alpha   90.00
_cell.angle_beta   90.00
_cell.angle_gamma   90.00
#
_symmetry.space_group_name_H-M   'P 1'
#
loop_
_entity.id
_entity.type
_entity.pdbx_description
1 polymer ?
#
loop_
_entity_poly.entity_id
_entity_poly.type
_entity_poly.pdbx_seq_one_letter_code
_entity_poly.pdbx_strand_id
1 'polypeptide(L)'
;MHENIRWFPVDELPELAFDHNEIVEYALYRLQNKVEYSRIAHSFLGDEFTLAQLREVYEAILGRPLDPANFRRQIAASKSIIDTGRRIEGTRHRPPRLYRYNTTQAYADAGPLGMYRERRES
;
A
#
# COMPACT_ATOMS: atom_id res chain seq x y z
N MET A 1 -25.77 -1.29 -20.84
CA MET A 1 -25.81 -1.92 -19.52
C MET A 1 -24.72 -2.98 -19.49
N HIS A 2 -23.59 -2.73 -18.83
CA HIS A 2 -22.55 -3.76 -18.64
C HIS A 2 -22.75 -4.34 -17.24
N GLU A 3 -23.67 -5.30 -17.12
CA GLU A 3 -24.17 -5.80 -15.83
C GLU A 3 -23.52 -7.14 -15.42
N ASN A 4 -22.32 -7.44 -15.91
CA ASN A 4 -21.58 -8.68 -15.63
C ASN A 4 -20.18 -8.43 -15.03
N ILE A 5 -19.93 -7.25 -14.47
CA ILE A 5 -18.66 -6.91 -13.82
C ILE A 5 -18.97 -6.34 -12.44
N ARG A 6 -18.39 -6.94 -11.41
CA ARG A 6 -18.53 -6.50 -10.02
C ARG A 6 -17.16 -6.49 -9.34
N TRP A 7 -16.96 -5.50 -8.48
CA TRP A 7 -15.83 -5.48 -7.56
C TRP A 7 -16.16 -6.32 -6.34
N PHE A 8 -15.24 -7.19 -5.95
CA PHE A 8 -15.34 -8.01 -4.75
C PHE A 8 -14.12 -7.74 -3.88
N PRO A 9 -14.30 -7.67 -2.54
CA PRO A 9 -13.18 -7.83 -1.62
C PRO A 9 -12.48 -9.17 -1.90
N VAL A 10 -11.14 -9.18 -1.85
CA VAL A 10 -10.35 -10.38 -2.16
C VAL A 10 -10.62 -11.53 -1.18
N ASP A 11 -11.04 -11.18 0.04
CA ASP A 11 -11.46 -12.06 1.14
C ASP A 11 -12.93 -12.48 1.07
N GLU A 12 -13.72 -11.90 0.15
CA GLU A 12 -15.14 -12.21 -0.05
C GLU A 12 -15.44 -12.59 -1.51
N LEU A 13 -14.50 -13.28 -2.17
CA LEU A 13 -14.69 -13.74 -3.54
C LEU A 13 -15.72 -14.89 -3.59
N PRO A 14 -16.66 -14.86 -4.55
CA PRO A 14 -17.49 -16.02 -4.83
C PRO A 14 -16.63 -17.17 -5.38
N GLU A 15 -17.22 -18.36 -5.46
CA GLU A 15 -16.64 -19.46 -6.22
C GLU A 15 -16.50 -19.03 -7.69
N LEU A 16 -15.26 -19.07 -8.19
CA LEU A 16 -14.92 -18.70 -9.55
C LEU A 16 -14.81 -19.96 -10.41
N ALA A 17 -14.97 -19.81 -11.72
CA ALA A 17 -14.84 -20.93 -12.65
C ALA A 17 -13.42 -21.52 -12.64
N PHE A 18 -13.32 -22.83 -12.85
CA PHE A 18 -12.05 -23.57 -12.94
C PHE A 18 -11.18 -23.40 -11.69
N ASP A 19 -9.89 -23.08 -11.85
CA ASP A 19 -8.88 -22.89 -10.82
C ASP A 19 -8.66 -21.40 -10.47
N HIS A 20 -9.60 -20.52 -10.86
CA HIS A 20 -9.40 -19.08 -10.71
C HIS A 20 -9.25 -18.63 -9.25
N ASN A 21 -9.87 -19.30 -8.28
CA ASN A 21 -9.62 -19.02 -6.86
C ASN A 21 -8.14 -19.28 -6.50
N GLU A 22 -7.53 -20.36 -6.98
CA GLU A 22 -6.11 -20.68 -6.74
C GLU A 22 -5.18 -19.64 -7.39
N ILE A 23 -5.52 -19.19 -8.60
CA ILE A 23 -4.77 -18.13 -9.30
C ILE A 23 -4.79 -16.84 -8.49
N VAL A 24 -5.95 -16.45 -7.95
CA VAL A 24 -6.08 -15.23 -7.14
C VAL A 24 -5.33 -15.37 -5.82
N GLU A 25 -5.44 -16.50 -5.13
CA GLU A 25 -4.69 -16.77 -3.90
C GLU A 25 -3.17 -16.70 -4.13
N TYR A 26 -2.69 -17.32 -5.21
CA TYR A 26 -1.28 -17.26 -5.59
C TYR A 26 -0.84 -15.83 -5.94
N ALA A 27 -1.66 -15.08 -6.67
CA ALA A 27 -1.39 -13.69 -6.99
C ALA A 27 -1.33 -12.81 -5.72
N LEU A 28 -2.23 -13.02 -4.76
CA LEU A 28 -2.22 -12.33 -3.47
C LEU A 28 -0.98 -12.70 -2.65
N TYR A 29 -0.63 -13.99 -2.57
CA TYR A 29 0.58 -14.46 -1.91
C TYR A 29 1.84 -13.86 -2.54
N ARG A 30 1.91 -13.83 -3.88
CA ARG A 30 3.02 -13.27 -4.65
C ARG A 30 3.12 -11.78 -4.48
N LEU A 31 1.97 -11.09 -4.48
CA LEU A 31 1.85 -9.71 -4.11
C LEU A 31 2.50 -9.61 -2.75
N GLN A 32 1.92 -10.13 -1.66
CA GLN A 32 2.33 -10.05 -0.25
C GLN A 32 3.73 -10.56 0.15
N ASN A 33 4.42 -11.36 -0.68
CA ASN A 33 5.76 -11.88 -0.34
C ASN A 33 6.91 -11.55 -1.31
N LYS A 34 6.67 -11.15 -2.56
CA LYS A 34 7.73 -11.10 -3.58
C LYS A 34 7.83 -9.81 -4.39
N VAL A 35 6.83 -8.93 -4.34
CA VAL A 35 6.87 -7.68 -5.09
C VAL A 35 7.16 -6.53 -4.14
N GLU A 36 8.08 -5.65 -4.52
CA GLU A 36 8.35 -4.39 -3.81
C GLU A 36 7.05 -3.57 -3.67
N TYR A 37 6.38 -3.69 -2.52
CA TYR A 37 5.12 -2.97 -2.26
C TYR A 37 5.25 -1.47 -2.40
N SER A 38 6.45 -0.91 -2.29
CA SER A 38 6.72 0.50 -2.53
C SER A 38 6.35 0.92 -3.96
N ARG A 39 6.76 0.16 -4.97
CA ARG A 39 6.44 0.46 -6.39
C ARG A 39 4.96 0.28 -6.67
N ILE A 40 4.36 -0.75 -6.09
CA ILE A 40 2.94 -1.03 -6.26
C ILE A 40 2.10 0.04 -5.57
N ALA A 41 2.48 0.42 -4.34
CA ALA A 41 1.78 1.47 -3.60
C ALA A 41 1.83 2.80 -4.36
N HIS A 42 2.94 3.10 -5.04
CA HIS A 42 3.04 4.25 -5.94
C HIS A 42 2.02 4.18 -7.08
N SER A 43 1.75 2.99 -7.63
CA SER A 43 0.80 2.85 -8.74
C SER A 43 -0.65 3.11 -8.33
N PHE A 44 -0.97 3.02 -7.03
CA PHE A 44 -2.31 3.29 -6.48
C PHE A 44 -2.50 4.74 -6.02
N LEU A 45 -1.42 5.51 -5.92
CA LEU A 45 -1.44 6.89 -5.45
C LEU A 45 -1.18 7.83 -6.64
N GLY A 46 -1.80 9.00 -6.63
CA GLY A 46 -1.44 10.06 -7.57
C GLY A 46 -0.07 10.65 -7.24
N ASP A 47 0.33 11.70 -7.98
CA ASP A 47 1.59 12.42 -7.75
C ASP A 47 1.68 12.95 -6.30
N GLU A 48 0.53 13.42 -5.81
CA GLU A 48 0.15 13.94 -4.50
C GLU A 48 -0.48 12.95 -3.52
N PHE A 49 0.11 12.64 -2.36
CA PHE A 49 -0.61 11.83 -1.35
C PHE A 49 -0.27 12.19 0.09
N THR A 50 -1.17 11.80 1.00
CA THR A 50 -0.94 11.90 2.45
C THR A 50 -0.31 10.62 3.00
N LEU A 51 0.34 10.73 4.17
CA LEU A 51 0.82 9.57 4.93
C LEU A 51 -0.31 8.58 5.28
N ALA A 52 -1.54 9.06 5.45
CA ALA A 52 -2.70 8.22 5.74
C ALA A 52 -3.11 7.39 4.52
N GLN A 53 -3.23 8.02 3.34
CA GLN A 53 -3.53 7.31 2.08
C GLN A 53 -2.45 6.29 1.74
N LEU A 54 -1.17 6.66 1.94
CA LEU A 54 -0.08 5.71 1.76
C LEU A 54 -0.23 4.50 2.70
N ARG A 55 -0.52 4.73 3.99
CA ARG A 55 -0.76 3.65 4.95
C ARG A 55 -1.92 2.75 4.52
N GLU A 56 -3.04 3.33 4.09
CA GLU A 56 -4.23 2.58 3.65
C GLU A 56 -3.91 1.64 2.48
N VAL A 57 -3.12 2.11 1.51
CA VAL A 57 -2.66 1.26 0.40
C VAL A 57 -1.79 0.11 0.91
N TYR A 58 -0.87 0.37 1.84
CA TYR A 58 -0.07 -0.69 2.45
C TYR A 58 -0.92 -1.69 3.25
N GLU A 59 -1.91 -1.23 4.00
CA GLU A 59 -2.83 -2.07 4.77
C GLU A 59 -3.66 -2.97 3.84
N ALA A 60 -4.17 -2.41 2.74
CA ALA A 60 -4.92 -3.15 1.73
C ALA A 60 -4.06 -4.25 1.07
N ILE A 61 -2.81 -3.96 0.75
CA ILE A 61 -1.91 -4.96 0.16
C ILE A 61 -1.52 -6.03 1.19
N LEU A 62 -1.23 -5.64 2.42
CA LEU A 62 -0.80 -6.57 3.48
C LEU A 62 -1.95 -7.34 4.13
N GLY A 63 -3.20 -6.94 3.90
CA GLY A 63 -4.39 -7.54 4.53
C GLY A 63 -4.43 -7.37 6.06
N ARG A 64 -3.77 -6.34 6.61
CA ARG A 64 -3.75 -6.08 8.06
C ARG A 64 -3.55 -4.61 8.39
N PRO A 65 -4.05 -4.13 9.54
CA PRO A 65 -3.79 -2.78 9.99
C PRO A 65 -2.31 -2.57 10.37
N LEU A 66 -1.83 -1.35 10.14
CA LEU A 66 -0.52 -0.85 10.50
C LEU A 66 -0.67 0.27 11.53
N ASP A 67 0.17 0.22 12.56
CA ASP A 67 0.23 1.29 13.56
C ASP A 67 0.70 2.62 12.91
N PRO A 68 -0.06 3.72 13.01
CA PRO A 68 0.28 4.97 12.34
C PRO A 68 1.61 5.58 12.78
N ALA A 69 2.00 5.42 14.06
CA ALA A 69 3.25 5.99 14.57
C ALA A 69 4.46 5.21 14.05
N ASN A 70 4.41 3.89 14.09
CA ASN A 70 5.42 3.00 13.53
C ASN A 70 5.58 3.19 12.03
N PHE A 71 4.45 3.23 11.30
CA PHE A 71 4.44 3.45 9.87
C PHE A 71 5.14 4.77 9.50
N ARG A 72 4.77 5.87 10.17
CA ARG A 72 5.40 7.17 9.95
C ARG A 72 6.91 7.14 10.22
N ARG A 73 7.36 6.48 11.30
CA ARG A 73 8.79 6.34 11.63
C ARG A 73 9.54 5.57 10.53
N GLN A 74 8.99 4.46 10.06
CA GLN A 74 9.61 3.63 9.02
C GLN A 74 9.69 4.35 7.67
N ILE A 75 8.60 4.97 7.23
CA ILE A 75 8.59 5.75 5.99
C ILE A 75 9.60 6.90 6.06
N ALA A 76 9.68 7.62 7.18
CA ALA A 76 10.68 8.67 7.37
C ALA A 76 12.11 8.12 7.31
N ALA A 77 12.39 6.98 7.93
CA ALA A 77 13.70 6.33 7.90
C ALA A 77 14.09 5.86 6.48
N SER A 78 13.12 5.39 5.70
CA SER A 78 13.35 4.90 4.35
C SER A 78 13.73 6.00 3.34
N LYS A 79 13.43 7.27 3.64
CA LYS A 79 13.62 8.41 2.72
C LYS A 79 12.96 8.24 1.34
N SER A 80 11.94 7.38 1.26
CA SER A 80 11.21 7.04 0.02
C SER A 80 10.22 8.11 -0.43
N ILE A 81 9.89 9.06 0.45
CA ILE A 81 8.96 10.17 0.16
C ILE A 81 9.59 11.50 0.55
N ILE A 82 9.13 12.56 -0.13
CA ILE A 82 9.56 13.94 0.06
C ILE A 82 8.33 14.77 0.48
N ASP A 83 8.48 15.59 1.52
CA ASP A 83 7.47 16.58 1.91
C ASP A 83 7.40 17.67 0.84
N THR A 84 6.20 17.91 0.32
CA THR A 84 5.96 18.87 -0.77
C THR A 84 5.86 20.31 -0.24
N GLY A 85 5.78 20.49 1.08
CA GLY A 85 5.43 21.76 1.72
C GLY A 85 3.94 22.10 1.66
N ARG A 86 3.15 21.35 0.88
CA ARG A 86 1.71 21.54 0.71
C ARG A 86 0.91 20.72 1.71
N ARG A 87 -0.36 21.08 1.85
CA ARG A 87 -1.33 20.37 2.69
C ARG A 87 -2.66 20.29 1.97
N ILE A 88 -3.48 19.30 2.32
CA ILE A 88 -4.86 19.22 1.81
C ILE A 88 -5.64 20.45 2.31
N GLU A 89 -6.32 21.13 1.41
CA GLU A 89 -7.17 22.28 1.72
C GLU A 89 -8.58 21.82 2.16
N GLY A 90 -9.32 22.70 2.85
CA GLY A 90 -10.73 22.46 3.17
C GLY A 90 -11.03 21.46 4.28
N THR A 91 -10.03 20.98 5.02
CA THR A 91 -10.26 20.06 6.16
C THR A 91 -10.62 20.81 7.44
N ARG A 92 -11.62 20.30 8.18
CA ARG A 92 -12.08 20.86 9.47
C ARG A 92 -11.03 20.80 10.60
N HIS A 93 -10.04 19.92 10.48
CA HIS A 93 -8.95 19.73 11.44
C HIS A 93 -7.60 20.13 10.84
N ARG A 94 -6.52 19.93 11.60
CA ARG A 94 -5.15 20.18 11.13
C ARG A 94 -4.94 19.50 9.76
N PRO A 95 -4.71 20.28 8.71
CA PRO A 95 -4.70 19.73 7.36
C PRO A 95 -3.50 18.78 7.18
N PRO A 96 -3.72 17.58 6.62
CA PRO A 96 -2.66 16.60 6.42
C PRO A 96 -1.65 17.13 5.40
N ARG A 97 -0.37 16.79 5.62
CA ARG A 97 0.71 17.15 4.69
C ARG A 97 0.64 16.28 3.45
N LEU A 98 1.00 16.89 2.32
CA LEU A 98 1.16 16.21 1.05
C LEU A 98 2.62 15.82 0.83
N TYR A 99 2.81 14.61 0.35
CA TYR A 99 4.08 13.99 0.05
C TYR A 99 4.06 13.48 -1.38
N ARG A 100 5.24 13.36 -1.97
CA ARG A 100 5.46 12.67 -3.25
C ARG A 100 6.57 11.66 -3.09
N TYR A 101 6.62 10.65 -3.95
CA TYR A 101 7.73 9.70 -3.95
C TYR A 101 9.05 10.37 -4.36
N ASN A 102 10.14 9.88 -3.76
CA ASN A 102 11.49 10.29 -4.13
C ASN A 102 11.97 9.48 -5.33
N THR A 103 11.85 10.05 -6.53
CA THR A 103 12.26 9.38 -7.79
C THR A 103 13.77 9.24 -7.97
N THR A 104 14.58 9.88 -7.11
CA THR A 104 16.04 9.78 -7.17
C THR A 104 16.59 8.56 -6.44
N GLN A 105 15.79 7.94 -5.57
CA GLN A 105 16.12 6.64 -5.00
C GLN A 105 15.58 5.55 -5.92
N ALA A 106 16.44 4.59 -6.28
CA ALA A 106 15.95 3.30 -6.70
C ALA A 106 15.02 2.78 -5.60
N TYR A 107 13.79 2.37 -5.98
CA TYR A 107 12.90 1.70 -5.05
C TYR A 107 13.68 0.54 -4.44
N ALA A 108 13.88 0.57 -3.12
CA ALA A 108 14.65 -0.46 -2.46
C ALA A 108 13.99 -1.83 -2.70
N ASP A 109 14.79 -2.83 -3.07
CA ASP A 109 14.35 -4.19 -3.45
C ASP A 109 13.48 -4.89 -2.38
N ALA A 110 13.45 -4.38 -1.15
CA ALA A 110 12.66 -4.91 -0.02
C ALA A 110 11.42 -4.07 0.36
N GLY A 111 11.17 -2.94 -0.31
CA GLY A 111 10.26 -1.91 0.18
C GLY A 111 10.67 -1.33 1.56
N PRO A 112 10.10 -0.20 2.00
CA PRO A 112 10.45 0.41 3.28
C PRO A 112 10.03 -0.41 4.51
N LEU A 113 9.29 -1.51 4.30
CA LEU A 113 8.70 -2.35 5.32
C LEU A 113 9.38 -3.73 5.46
N GLY A 114 10.58 -3.94 4.93
CA GLY A 114 11.30 -5.22 5.01
C GLY A 114 11.29 -5.88 6.40
N MET A 115 11.21 -5.08 7.48
CA MET A 115 11.14 -5.54 8.88
C MET A 115 9.78 -6.11 9.34
N TYR A 116 8.72 -6.05 8.52
CA TYR A 116 7.44 -6.70 8.84
C TYR A 116 7.37 -8.18 8.46
N ARG A 117 8.39 -8.69 7.73
CA ARG A 117 8.54 -10.11 7.42
C ARG A 117 9.12 -10.92 8.59
N GLU A 118 9.89 -10.30 9.48
CA GLU A 118 10.66 -11.00 10.53
C GLU A 118 9.89 -11.34 11.82
N ARG A 119 8.62 -10.93 11.99
CA ARG A 119 7.83 -11.22 13.21
C ARG A 119 6.83 -12.38 13.08
N ARG A 120 7.14 -13.37 12.24
CA ARG A 120 6.34 -14.60 12.06
C ARG A 120 7.14 -15.88 12.38
N GLU A 121 8.24 -15.76 13.12
CA GLU A 121 8.99 -16.90 13.67
C GLU A 121 9.25 -16.66 15.17
N SER A 122 8.30 -17.05 16.01
CA SER A 122 8.47 -17.31 17.45
C SER A 122 7.32 -18.19 17.92
#